data_AF-A0A9D9ECA8-F1
#
_entry.id   AF-A0A9D9ECA8-F1
#
_cell.length_a   1.000
_cell.length_b   1.000
_cell.length_c   1.000
_cell.angle_alpha   90.00
_cell.angle_beta   90.00
_cell.angle_gamma   90.00
#
_symmetry.space_group_name_H-M   'P 1'
#
loop_
_entity.id
_entity.type
_entity.pdbx_description
1 polymer ?
#
loop_
_entity_poly.entity_id
_entity_poly.type
_entity_poly.pdbx_seq_one_letter_code
_entity_poly.pdbx_strand_id
1 'polypeptide(L)'
;MPVIYRKSKEFVQEIFQICLNAGFNENVEITNAAFGTALSKAGKSSKDYGYPQLKDLIPELPFFRAHVENRGGMPHIILKFDPHWKETKDQENGSSSDKPIRQDIEVQKSNGLTIIRKGNCVTVRPASASESTDRSTAGEIHSKRYVPRNKRRRVDRLRDVAFIHPEKLCNLEKMVLGGEHWYFGDEPYVDRNGYKRYPILECYLDYTYVKLVRENKIKRGTLDGVECFAFNTGLVDETYDPIIALCLRNDHANSEIFPWKLRFFAVMGKEKEGKTLMRCIDGLPERADYFSKDPTSIYLDPHLDICRSDVHILIDNCRRLPVDFIRKHIDASQTTIDGITLEEAYSNPNRLEYESYFEALKQVMNEPSKLRRMKDDFNAAQELAVKKAQWNYKTAVPTYFPTLDRMSLLLPLALVDETKVDVALVLSKEKAGYQGQTILTMNQAYIDSRLITRPDSDWLTTENKDSSSAEDDEEGEFLDEDLE
;
A
#
# COMPACT_ATOMS: atom_id res chain seq x y z
N MET A 1 -5.67 -26.24 7.06
CA MET A 1 -7.03 -25.74 7.30
C MET A 1 -7.03 -24.77 8.47
N PRO A 2 -7.35 -23.50 8.21
CA PRO A 2 -8.37 -22.82 8.98
C PRO A 2 -9.46 -22.25 8.07
N VAL A 3 -10.63 -22.08 8.65
CA VAL A 3 -11.94 -22.04 8.00
C VAL A 3 -12.20 -20.68 7.35
N ILE A 4 -12.56 -20.74 6.07
CA ILE A 4 -13.20 -19.68 5.30
C ILE A 4 -14.58 -19.43 5.92
N TYR A 5 -14.74 -18.34 6.67
CA TYR A 5 -16.04 -17.69 6.86
C TYR A 5 -15.98 -16.32 6.19
N ARG A 6 -15.90 -16.31 4.85
CA ARG A 6 -16.25 -15.14 4.04
C ARG A 6 -17.68 -15.32 3.53
N LYS A 7 -18.58 -14.45 4.00
CA LYS A 7 -19.90 -14.12 3.42
C LYS A 7 -20.93 -15.27 3.29
N SER A 8 -21.43 -15.80 4.41
CA SER A 8 -22.77 -16.42 4.39
C SER A 8 -23.81 -15.45 4.96
N LYS A 9 -25.02 -15.40 4.37
CA LYS A 9 -26.17 -14.61 4.87
C LYS A 9 -26.47 -14.92 6.36
N GLU A 10 -26.05 -16.10 6.82
CA GLU A 10 -26.28 -16.60 8.18
C GLU A 10 -25.56 -15.79 9.25
N PHE A 11 -24.34 -15.27 9.01
CA PHE A 11 -23.63 -14.54 10.06
C PHE A 11 -24.21 -13.14 10.28
N VAL A 12 -24.69 -12.47 9.23
CA VAL A 12 -25.35 -11.16 9.35
C VAL A 12 -26.64 -11.31 10.17
N GLN A 13 -27.41 -12.36 9.91
CA GLN A 13 -28.59 -12.69 10.72
C GLN A 13 -28.22 -13.10 12.17
N GLU A 14 -27.14 -13.87 12.36
CA GLU A 14 -26.66 -14.24 13.70
C GLU A 14 -26.29 -12.99 14.52
N ILE A 15 -25.50 -12.07 13.94
CA ILE A 15 -25.10 -10.83 14.61
C ILE A 15 -26.32 -9.93 14.85
N PHE A 16 -27.26 -9.86 13.90
CA PHE A 16 -28.52 -9.13 14.09
C PHE A 16 -29.29 -9.64 15.31
N GLN A 17 -29.40 -10.97 15.46
CA GLN A 17 -30.07 -11.58 16.61
C GLN A 17 -29.30 -11.37 17.92
N ILE A 18 -27.96 -11.38 17.89
CA ILE A 18 -27.13 -11.03 19.04
C ILE A 18 -27.40 -9.59 19.50
N CYS A 19 -27.51 -8.64 18.57
CA CYS A 19 -27.83 -7.25 18.86
C CYS A 19 -29.24 -7.09 19.47
N LEU A 20 -30.24 -7.81 18.94
CA LEU A 20 -31.60 -7.83 19.53
C LEU A 20 -31.59 -8.39 20.95
N ASN A 21 -30.89 -9.51 21.17
CA ASN A 21 -30.78 -10.15 22.49
C ASN A 21 -30.00 -9.29 23.50
N ALA A 22 -29.08 -8.44 23.02
CA ALA A 22 -28.35 -7.47 23.83
C ALA A 22 -29.17 -6.21 24.18
N GLY A 23 -30.40 -6.08 23.64
CA GLY A 23 -31.29 -4.96 23.92
C GLY A 23 -30.95 -3.68 23.14
N PHE A 24 -30.18 -3.78 22.07
CA PHE A 24 -29.88 -2.63 21.22
C PHE A 24 -31.15 -2.14 20.51
N ASN A 25 -31.28 -0.82 20.39
CA ASN A 25 -32.44 -0.17 19.81
C ASN A 25 -32.02 1.15 19.15
N GLU A 26 -32.96 1.78 18.44
CA GLU A 26 -32.76 3.02 17.68
C GLU A 26 -32.50 4.27 18.55
N ASN A 27 -32.73 4.18 19.87
CA ASN A 27 -32.67 5.33 20.77
C ASN A 27 -31.34 5.43 21.52
N VAL A 28 -30.47 4.42 21.45
CA VAL A 28 -29.21 4.36 22.20
C VAL A 28 -28.01 4.36 21.25
N GLU A 29 -27.02 5.20 21.54
CA GLU A 29 -25.72 5.14 20.84
C GLU A 29 -24.99 3.84 21.17
N ILE A 30 -24.50 3.18 20.13
CA ILE A 30 -23.74 1.95 20.24
C ILE A 30 -22.27 2.29 20.17
N THR A 31 -21.58 2.03 21.28
CA THR A 31 -20.12 2.11 21.32
C THR A 31 -19.51 0.78 20.90
N ASN A 32 -18.27 0.83 20.37
CA ASN A 32 -17.51 -0.38 20.06
C ASN A 32 -17.37 -1.31 21.27
N ALA A 33 -17.29 -0.75 22.48
CA ALA A 33 -17.23 -1.51 23.73
C ALA A 33 -18.54 -2.24 24.04
N ALA A 34 -19.69 -1.59 23.85
CA ALA A 34 -21.00 -2.20 24.04
C ALA A 34 -21.24 -3.34 23.04
N PHE A 35 -20.93 -3.12 21.76
CA PHE A 35 -21.05 -4.14 20.73
C PHE A 35 -20.09 -5.32 20.95
N GLY A 36 -18.83 -5.05 21.30
CA GLY A 36 -17.87 -6.09 21.66
C GLY A 36 -18.31 -6.94 22.86
N THR A 37 -18.95 -6.30 23.85
CA THR A 37 -19.50 -7.01 25.02
C THR A 37 -20.69 -7.90 24.63
N ALA A 38 -21.56 -7.45 23.73
CA ALA A 38 -22.69 -8.24 23.24
C ALA A 38 -22.21 -9.50 22.50
N LEU A 39 -21.22 -9.37 21.63
CA LEU A 39 -20.59 -10.51 20.94
C LEU A 39 -19.93 -11.48 21.94
N SER A 40 -19.16 -10.95 22.89
CA SER A 40 -18.48 -11.78 23.89
C SER A 40 -19.46 -12.56 24.77
N LYS A 41 -20.62 -11.99 25.12
CA LYS A 41 -21.69 -12.69 25.86
C LYS A 41 -22.34 -13.82 25.04
N ALA A 42 -22.34 -13.70 23.72
CA ALA A 42 -22.78 -14.75 22.81
C ALA A 42 -21.67 -15.79 22.52
N GLY A 43 -20.50 -15.68 23.16
CA GLY A 43 -19.35 -16.55 22.91
C GLY A 43 -18.68 -16.30 21.56
N LYS A 44 -18.86 -15.11 20.98
CA LYS A 44 -18.36 -14.72 19.66
C LYS A 44 -17.43 -13.51 19.75
N SER A 45 -16.65 -13.29 18.70
CA SER A 45 -15.74 -12.17 18.51
C SER A 45 -15.69 -11.78 17.04
N SER A 46 -15.12 -10.59 16.73
CA SER A 46 -14.96 -10.17 15.33
C SER A 46 -14.16 -11.19 14.50
N LYS A 47 -13.25 -11.93 15.13
CA LYS A 47 -12.40 -12.94 14.50
C LYS A 47 -13.17 -14.18 14.07
N ASP A 48 -14.23 -14.55 14.79
CA ASP A 48 -15.09 -15.69 14.44
C ASP A 48 -15.85 -15.43 13.12
N TYR A 49 -15.94 -14.16 12.73
CA TYR A 49 -16.54 -13.69 11.48
C TYR A 49 -15.49 -13.29 10.43
N GLY A 50 -14.20 -13.57 10.67
CA GLY A 50 -13.11 -13.25 9.74
C GLY A 50 -12.60 -11.80 9.79
N TYR A 51 -13.00 -11.00 10.78
CA TYR A 51 -12.58 -9.60 10.91
C TYR A 51 -11.54 -9.39 12.03
N PRO A 52 -10.37 -8.77 11.74
CA PRO A 52 -9.29 -8.59 12.71
C PRO A 52 -9.71 -7.76 13.93
N GLN A 53 -10.53 -6.73 13.74
CA GLN A 53 -11.04 -5.86 14.80
C GLN A 53 -12.54 -5.56 14.58
N LEU A 54 -13.24 -5.17 15.66
CA LEU A 54 -14.66 -4.78 15.61
C LEU A 54 -14.93 -3.64 14.64
N LYS A 55 -14.00 -2.69 14.51
CA LYS A 55 -14.14 -1.55 13.60
C LYS A 55 -14.16 -1.95 12.12
N ASP A 56 -13.61 -3.13 11.80
CA ASP A 56 -13.57 -3.67 10.44
C ASP A 56 -14.86 -4.45 10.12
N LEU A 57 -15.52 -5.00 11.15
CA LEU A 57 -16.80 -5.71 11.04
C LEU A 57 -18.01 -4.75 10.93
N ILE A 58 -18.01 -3.65 11.69
CA ILE A 58 -19.15 -2.72 11.78
C ILE A 58 -19.61 -2.17 10.41
N PRO A 59 -18.73 -1.77 9.47
CA PRO A 59 -19.12 -1.26 8.17
C PRO A 59 -19.91 -2.26 7.31
N GLU A 60 -19.71 -3.56 7.56
CA GLU A 60 -20.32 -4.67 6.80
C GLU A 60 -21.71 -5.06 7.33
N LEU A 61 -22.18 -4.44 8.42
CA LEU A 61 -23.46 -4.75 9.06
C LEU A 61 -24.55 -3.75 8.65
N PRO A 62 -25.51 -4.15 7.79
CA PRO A 62 -26.47 -3.22 7.17
C PRO A 62 -27.50 -2.63 8.14
N PHE A 63 -27.62 -3.19 9.35
CA PHE A 63 -28.53 -2.73 10.40
C PHE A 63 -27.89 -1.70 11.36
N PHE A 64 -26.61 -1.35 11.20
CA PHE A 64 -26.03 -0.20 11.90
C PHE A 64 -26.13 1.06 11.02
N ARG A 65 -26.79 2.09 11.55
CA ARG A 65 -26.99 3.37 10.89
C ARG A 65 -26.18 4.46 11.58
N ALA A 66 -25.46 5.25 10.81
CA ALA A 66 -24.74 6.41 11.31
C ALA A 66 -25.68 7.62 11.40
N HIS A 67 -25.74 8.24 12.57
CA HIS A 67 -26.46 9.48 12.82
C HIS A 67 -25.49 10.59 13.21
N VAL A 68 -25.82 11.82 12.86
CA VAL A 68 -25.08 13.01 13.31
C VAL A 68 -25.83 13.59 14.49
N GLU A 69 -25.19 13.67 15.65
CA GLU A 69 -25.74 14.27 16.86
C GLU A 69 -24.84 15.43 17.31
N ASN A 70 -25.42 16.58 17.63
CA ASN A 70 -24.66 17.73 18.11
C ASN A 70 -24.45 17.63 19.62
N ARG A 71 -23.21 17.47 20.07
CA ARG A 71 -22.83 17.48 21.48
C ARG A 71 -21.95 18.70 21.75
N GLY A 72 -22.38 19.57 22.66
CA GLY A 72 -21.63 20.78 23.00
C GLY A 72 -21.36 21.72 21.81
N GLY A 73 -22.23 21.74 20.80
CA GLY A 73 -22.07 22.57 19.59
C GLY A 73 -21.22 21.95 18.47
N MET A 74 -20.70 20.73 18.66
CA MET A 74 -19.93 19.99 17.65
C MET A 74 -20.71 18.77 17.13
N PRO A 75 -20.72 18.50 15.82
CA PRO A 75 -21.36 17.32 15.26
C PRO A 75 -20.51 16.06 15.53
N HIS A 76 -21.09 15.09 16.23
CA HIS A 76 -20.53 13.76 16.44
C HIS A 76 -21.27 12.74 15.59
N ILE A 77 -20.54 11.77 15.04
CA ILE A 77 -21.14 10.61 14.38
C ILE A 77 -21.34 9.53 15.42
N ILE A 78 -22.59 9.14 15.61
CA ILE A 78 -22.98 8.06 16.52
C ILE A 78 -23.57 6.92 15.71
N LEU A 79 -23.30 5.69 16.13
CA LEU A 79 -23.89 4.49 15.53
C LEU A 79 -25.13 4.10 16.30
N LYS A 80 -26.21 3.81 15.57
CA LYS A 80 -27.48 3.32 16.13
C LYS A 80 -27.88 2.02 15.45
N PHE A 81 -28.54 1.13 16.19
CA PHE A 81 -29.05 -0.13 15.65
C PHE A 81 -30.48 0.05 15.15
N ASP A 82 -30.77 -0.51 13.98
CA ASP A 82 -32.10 -0.57 13.40
C ASP A 82 -32.75 -1.93 13.70
N PRO A 83 -33.64 -2.02 14.71
CA PRO A 83 -34.31 -3.28 15.07
C PRO A 83 -35.35 -3.72 14.04
N HIS A 84 -35.70 -2.85 13.08
CA HIS A 84 -36.69 -3.12 12.04
C HIS A 84 -36.06 -3.46 10.70
N TRP A 85 -34.73 -3.64 10.65
CA TRP A 85 -34.04 -4.13 9.47
C TRP A 85 -34.65 -5.46 9.02
N LYS A 86 -35.08 -5.51 7.75
CA LYS A 86 -35.60 -6.71 7.09
C LYS A 86 -34.73 -7.00 5.89
N GLU A 87 -34.42 -8.27 5.71
CA GLU A 87 -33.72 -8.74 4.52
C GLU A 87 -34.64 -8.61 3.29
N THR A 88 -34.31 -7.71 2.36
CA THR A 88 -35.07 -7.53 1.12
C THR A 88 -34.56 -8.47 0.03
N LYS A 89 -35.48 -9.05 -0.76
CA LYS A 89 -35.17 -10.03 -1.83
C LYS A 89 -34.58 -9.42 -3.12
N ASP A 90 -34.51 -8.09 -3.24
CA ASP A 90 -34.17 -7.39 -4.49
C ASP A 90 -32.67 -7.10 -4.68
N GLN A 91 -31.79 -8.05 -4.37
CA GLN A 91 -30.37 -7.99 -4.74
C GLN A 91 -29.96 -9.03 -5.81
N GLU A 92 -30.92 -9.59 -6.55
CA GLU A 92 -30.64 -10.68 -7.52
C GLU A 92 -30.96 -10.41 -9.00
N ASN A 93 -31.66 -9.34 -9.44
CA ASN A 93 -31.90 -9.15 -10.89
C ASN A 93 -32.04 -7.68 -11.32
N GLY A 94 -31.27 -7.28 -12.33
CA GLY A 94 -31.40 -5.96 -12.96
C GLY A 94 -32.28 -5.99 -14.22
N SER A 95 -33.45 -5.34 -14.19
CA SER A 95 -33.94 -4.41 -15.23
C SER A 95 -35.34 -3.85 -14.91
N SER A 96 -35.47 -2.51 -14.90
CA SER A 96 -36.66 -1.66 -15.13
C SER A 96 -37.94 -1.96 -14.30
N SER A 97 -38.53 -1.08 -13.50
CA SER A 97 -38.59 0.38 -13.48
C SER A 97 -38.92 0.85 -12.06
N ASP A 98 -37.92 0.83 -11.19
CA ASP A 98 -37.80 1.69 -10.01
C ASP A 98 -36.35 1.53 -9.59
N LYS A 99 -35.51 2.45 -10.07
CA LYS A 99 -34.07 2.41 -9.82
C LYS A 99 -33.85 2.51 -8.31
N PRO A 100 -33.03 1.65 -7.68
CA PRO A 100 -32.48 2.01 -6.39
C PRO A 100 -31.73 3.31 -6.60
N ILE A 101 -32.12 4.30 -5.80
CA ILE A 101 -31.65 5.68 -5.86
C ILE A 101 -30.14 5.65 -6.06
N ARG A 102 -29.70 6.42 -7.06
CA ARG A 102 -28.30 6.68 -7.35
C ARG A 102 -27.52 6.86 -6.05
N GLN A 103 -26.27 6.45 -6.10
CA GLN A 103 -25.22 6.90 -5.19
C GLN A 103 -25.13 8.44 -5.25
N ASP A 104 -26.07 9.10 -4.60
CA ASP A 104 -26.13 10.54 -4.53
C ASP A 104 -25.33 10.96 -3.30
N ILE A 105 -24.24 11.67 -3.57
CA ILE A 105 -23.52 12.43 -2.55
C ILE A 105 -24.46 13.55 -2.13
N GLU A 106 -25.17 13.36 -1.02
CA GLU A 106 -25.96 14.43 -0.44
C GLU A 106 -25.01 15.39 0.29
N VAL A 107 -24.95 16.63 -0.20
CA VAL A 107 -24.18 17.72 0.42
C VAL A 107 -25.15 18.68 1.09
N GLN A 108 -25.29 18.58 2.41
CA GLN A 108 -26.00 19.59 3.19
C GLN A 108 -25.01 20.62 3.75
N LYS A 109 -25.35 21.90 3.55
CA LYS A 109 -24.66 23.04 4.14
C LYS A 109 -25.54 23.62 5.24
N SER A 110 -25.10 23.52 6.49
CA SER A 110 -25.76 24.14 7.64
C SER A 110 -24.70 24.57 8.64
N ASN A 111 -24.84 25.78 9.19
CA ASN A 111 -23.99 26.33 10.24
C ASN A 111 -22.46 26.20 10.00
N GLY A 112 -21.99 26.57 8.81
CA GLY A 112 -20.55 26.63 8.51
C GLY A 112 -19.86 25.27 8.28
N LEU A 113 -20.63 24.18 8.18
CA LEU A 113 -20.13 22.83 7.94
C LEU A 113 -20.65 22.26 6.62
N THR A 114 -19.80 21.50 5.94
CA THR A 114 -20.16 20.69 4.77
C THR A 114 -20.24 19.24 5.18
N ILE A 115 -21.44 18.65 5.10
CA ILE A 115 -21.68 17.24 5.42
C ILE A 115 -21.74 16.47 4.10
N ILE A 116 -20.87 15.47 3.94
CA ILE A 116 -20.79 14.60 2.77
C ILE A 116 -21.16 13.19 3.20
N ARG A 117 -22.27 12.67 2.67
CA ARG A 117 -22.74 11.29 2.88
C ARG A 117 -22.25 10.37 1.76
N LYS A 118 -21.62 9.24 2.11
CA LYS A 118 -21.26 8.15 1.18
C LYS A 118 -21.57 6.80 1.85
N GLY A 119 -22.75 6.24 1.57
CA GLY A 119 -23.24 5.04 2.26
C GLY A 119 -23.44 5.29 3.77
N ASN A 120 -23.04 4.35 4.62
CA ASN A 120 -23.06 4.50 6.09
C ASN A 120 -21.95 5.42 6.63
N CYS A 121 -21.08 5.94 5.76
CA CYS A 121 -20.01 6.86 6.13
C CYS A 121 -20.46 8.31 5.92
N VAL A 122 -20.43 9.11 6.98
CA VAL A 122 -20.65 10.55 6.94
C VAL A 122 -19.31 11.24 7.20
N THR A 123 -18.94 12.22 6.38
CA THR A 123 -17.77 13.06 6.62
C THR A 123 -18.20 14.51 6.76
N VAL A 124 -17.81 15.17 7.85
CA VAL A 124 -18.13 16.58 8.12
C VAL A 124 -16.86 17.40 8.02
N ARG A 125 -16.87 18.49 7.22
CA ARG A 125 -15.74 19.40 7.04
C ARG A 125 -16.12 20.84 7.47
N PRO A 126 -15.26 21.54 8.23
CA PRO A 126 -15.44 22.98 8.47
C PRO A 126 -15.17 23.79 7.21
N ALA A 127 -15.95 24.84 6.95
CA ALA A 127 -15.59 25.88 5.99
C ALA A 127 -14.53 26.81 6.61
N SER A 128 -13.55 27.25 5.81
CA SER A 128 -12.31 27.90 6.24
C SER A 128 -12.48 29.22 7.03
N ALA A 129 -11.89 29.21 8.24
CA ALA A 129 -11.23 30.26 9.06
C ALA A 129 -11.90 31.61 9.43
N SER A 130 -11.94 31.89 10.75
CA SER A 130 -11.38 33.12 11.37
C SER A 130 -11.25 32.95 12.91
N GLU A 131 -10.29 33.69 13.49
CA GLU A 131 -9.72 33.61 14.85
C GLU A 131 -10.68 33.97 16.01
N SER A 132 -10.44 33.43 17.21
CA SER A 132 -10.05 34.19 18.42
C SER A 132 -10.42 33.52 19.78
N THR A 133 -9.43 33.55 20.69
CA THR A 133 -9.45 33.78 22.16
C THR A 133 -10.02 32.77 23.19
N ASP A 134 -9.06 32.29 24.00
CA ASP A 134 -8.94 32.30 25.48
C ASP A 134 -9.52 31.20 26.41
N ARG A 135 -8.58 30.62 27.19
CA ARG A 135 -8.59 30.19 28.64
C ARG A 135 -9.66 29.18 29.13
N SER A 136 -9.42 28.24 30.03
CA SER A 136 -8.30 27.88 30.90
C SER A 136 -8.56 26.52 31.61
N THR A 137 -7.50 25.94 32.18
CA THR A 137 -7.41 25.12 33.43
C THR A 137 -7.86 23.64 33.46
N ALA A 138 -6.82 22.78 33.41
CA ALA A 138 -6.35 21.83 34.45
C ALA A 138 -7.21 20.62 34.86
N GLY A 139 -6.57 19.45 34.77
CA GLY A 139 -6.97 18.21 35.45
C GLY A 139 -6.13 17.01 35.01
N GLU A 140 -4.96 16.81 35.64
CA GLU A 140 -4.09 15.64 35.46
C GLU A 140 -4.78 14.33 35.88
N ILE A 141 -4.69 13.28 35.06
CA ILE A 141 -4.88 11.89 35.50
C ILE A 141 -3.78 11.01 34.90
N HIS A 142 -3.05 10.33 35.78
CA HIS A 142 -1.89 9.48 35.52
C HIS A 142 -2.19 8.33 34.54
N SER A 143 -1.48 8.30 33.41
CA SER A 143 -1.48 7.18 32.46
C SER A 143 -0.61 6.02 32.97
N LYS A 144 -1.22 4.85 33.21
CA LYS A 144 -0.47 3.59 33.35
C LYS A 144 0.16 3.25 31.99
N ARG A 145 1.49 3.16 31.96
CA ARG A 145 2.30 2.75 30.80
C ARG A 145 1.85 1.38 30.28
N TYR A 146 1.29 1.35 29.07
CA TYR A 146 1.17 0.14 28.27
C TYR A 146 2.54 -0.17 27.65
N VAL A 147 3.08 -1.35 27.94
CA VAL A 147 4.29 -1.88 27.29
C VAL A 147 3.85 -2.99 26.34
N PRO A 148 3.88 -2.81 25.01
CA PRO A 148 3.57 -3.89 24.10
C PRO A 148 4.70 -4.92 24.06
N ARG A 149 4.33 -6.20 24.17
CA ARG A 149 5.19 -7.37 23.93
C ARG A 149 5.80 -7.29 22.52
N ASN A 150 7.10 -7.61 22.43
CA ASN A 150 7.95 -7.62 21.24
C ASN A 150 7.27 -8.26 20.00
N LYS A 151 6.78 -7.41 19.09
CA LYS A 151 6.80 -7.65 17.64
C LYS A 151 8.12 -7.08 17.13
N ARG A 152 8.86 -7.78 16.26
CA ARG A 152 9.99 -7.17 15.54
C ARG A 152 9.49 -5.83 14.97
N ARG A 153 10.15 -4.72 15.34
CA ARG A 153 9.67 -3.36 15.01
C ARG A 153 9.69 -3.19 13.49
N ARG A 154 8.53 -3.30 12.84
CA ARG A 154 8.30 -2.73 11.51
C ARG A 154 8.77 -1.28 11.59
N VAL A 155 9.72 -0.91 10.73
CA VAL A 155 10.17 0.49 10.64
C VAL A 155 9.13 1.20 9.81
N ASP A 156 8.48 2.21 10.40
CA ASP A 156 7.44 2.97 9.74
C ASP A 156 8.00 3.72 8.51
N ARG A 157 7.23 3.76 7.42
CA ARG A 157 7.57 4.52 6.22
C ARG A 157 7.47 6.02 6.51
N LEU A 158 8.04 6.85 5.63
CA LEU A 158 7.97 8.31 5.80
C LEU A 158 6.53 8.80 5.89
N ARG A 159 5.66 8.36 4.97
CA ARG A 159 4.25 8.73 4.94
C ARG A 159 3.42 8.09 6.06
N ASP A 160 3.92 7.07 6.74
CA ASP A 160 3.28 6.52 7.95
C ASP A 160 3.51 7.45 9.17
N VAL A 161 4.61 8.22 9.20
CA VAL A 161 4.97 9.07 10.34
C VAL A 161 4.86 10.56 10.07
N ALA A 162 4.86 10.98 8.81
CA ALA A 162 4.86 12.37 8.39
C ALA A 162 3.76 12.66 7.38
N PHE A 163 2.94 13.67 7.66
CA PHE A 163 2.02 14.20 6.68
C PHE A 163 2.79 14.93 5.57
N ILE A 164 2.59 14.49 4.33
CA ILE A 164 3.18 15.08 3.12
C ILE A 164 2.05 15.66 2.27
N HIS A 165 2.03 16.98 2.12
CA HIS A 165 1.09 17.63 1.20
C HIS A 165 1.53 17.37 -0.26
N PRO A 166 0.62 17.06 -1.21
CA PRO A 166 0.97 16.70 -2.59
C PRO A 166 1.81 17.77 -3.32
N GLU A 167 1.56 19.04 -3.03
CA GLU A 167 2.34 20.16 -3.56
C GLU A 167 3.84 20.06 -3.19
N LYS A 168 4.20 19.47 -2.04
CA LYS A 168 5.60 19.31 -1.65
C LYS A 168 6.33 18.34 -2.58
N LEU A 169 5.64 17.31 -3.07
CA LEU A 169 6.18 16.38 -4.05
C LEU A 169 6.30 17.05 -5.43
N CYS A 170 5.33 17.89 -5.81
CA CYS A 170 5.44 18.73 -7.01
C CYS A 170 6.64 19.68 -6.95
N ASN A 171 6.94 20.25 -5.77
CA ASN A 171 8.10 21.11 -5.61
C ASN A 171 9.40 20.31 -5.67
N LEU A 172 9.44 19.12 -5.05
CA LEU A 172 10.61 18.25 -5.15
C LEU A 172 10.89 17.82 -6.58
N GLU A 173 9.88 17.39 -7.34
CA GLU A 173 10.04 16.97 -8.73
C GLU A 173 10.67 18.06 -9.60
N LYS A 174 10.33 19.34 -9.36
CA LYS A 174 10.95 20.49 -10.05
C LYS A 174 12.39 20.80 -9.60
N MET A 175 12.76 20.40 -8.39
CA MET A 175 14.08 20.65 -7.81
C MET A 175 15.10 19.57 -8.18
N VAL A 176 14.63 18.33 -8.34
CA VAL A 176 15.47 17.17 -8.65
C VAL A 176 16.06 17.33 -10.04
N LEU A 177 17.30 16.88 -10.21
CA LEU A 177 17.98 16.78 -11.50
C LEU A 177 17.03 16.20 -12.56
N GLY A 178 16.79 16.98 -13.61
CA GLY A 178 15.80 16.66 -14.63
C GLY A 178 16.13 15.41 -15.47
N GLY A 179 15.15 15.02 -16.28
CA GLY A 179 15.30 13.95 -17.26
C GLY A 179 14.75 12.59 -16.82
N GLU A 180 14.05 12.51 -15.69
CA GLU A 180 13.36 11.30 -15.22
C GLU A 180 11.87 11.57 -14.94
N HIS A 181 11.02 10.60 -15.26
CA HIS A 181 9.61 10.60 -14.92
C HIS A 181 9.38 9.89 -13.59
N TRP A 182 8.62 10.52 -12.69
CA TRP A 182 8.28 9.97 -11.37
C TRP A 182 6.87 9.35 -11.32
N TYR A 183 6.37 8.93 -12.47
CA TYR A 183 5.06 8.35 -12.71
C TYR A 183 5.15 7.40 -13.92
N PHE A 184 4.16 6.50 -14.05
CA PHE A 184 4.03 5.62 -15.20
C PHE A 184 3.14 6.25 -16.28
N GLY A 185 3.45 5.97 -17.55
CA GLY A 185 2.71 6.50 -18.71
C GLY A 185 3.14 7.90 -19.14
N ASP A 186 2.35 8.50 -20.02
CA ASP A 186 2.73 9.75 -20.71
C ASP A 186 2.62 10.99 -19.79
N GLU A 187 1.62 11.01 -18.89
CA GLU A 187 1.36 12.12 -17.99
C GLU A 187 1.06 11.65 -16.55
N PRO A 188 1.43 12.45 -15.53
CA PRO A 188 1.13 12.11 -14.14
C PRO A 188 -0.37 12.21 -13.88
N TYR A 189 -0.91 11.25 -13.14
CA TYR A 189 -2.27 11.31 -12.63
C TYR A 189 -2.49 12.58 -11.81
N VAL A 190 -3.61 13.26 -12.06
CA VAL A 190 -4.02 14.47 -11.32
C VAL A 190 -5.15 14.10 -10.37
N ASP A 191 -4.96 14.37 -9.08
CA ASP A 191 -5.95 14.08 -8.07
C ASP A 191 -7.16 15.03 -8.14
N ARG A 192 -8.21 14.73 -7.35
CA ARG A 192 -9.47 15.51 -7.34
C ARG A 192 -9.28 16.97 -6.93
N ASN A 193 -8.16 17.31 -6.30
CA ASN A 193 -7.84 18.67 -5.87
C ASN A 193 -6.91 19.38 -6.88
N GLY A 194 -6.61 18.76 -8.02
CA GLY A 194 -5.79 19.34 -9.08
C GLY A 194 -4.28 19.13 -8.90
N TYR A 195 -3.84 18.27 -7.97
CA TYR A 195 -2.41 18.02 -7.78
C TYR A 195 -1.93 16.82 -8.60
N LYS A 196 -0.80 16.98 -9.28
CA LYS A 196 -0.07 15.88 -9.89
C LYS A 196 0.41 14.91 -8.81
N ARG A 197 0.28 13.61 -9.07
CA ARG A 197 0.76 12.52 -8.20
C ARG A 197 2.01 11.88 -8.81
N TYR A 198 2.91 11.48 -7.92
CA TYR A 198 4.20 10.91 -8.30
C TYR A 198 4.43 9.62 -7.49
N PRO A 199 3.74 8.51 -7.81
CA PRO A 199 3.80 7.28 -7.01
C PRO A 199 5.21 6.72 -6.85
N ILE A 200 6.03 6.80 -7.90
CA ILE A 200 7.44 6.34 -7.88
C ILE A 200 8.24 7.16 -6.86
N LEU A 201 8.06 8.49 -6.85
CA LEU A 201 8.75 9.39 -5.93
C LEU A 201 8.27 9.21 -4.48
N GLU A 202 6.96 8.95 -4.29
CA GLU A 202 6.39 8.64 -2.98
C GLU A 202 7.02 7.39 -2.38
N CYS A 203 7.04 6.28 -3.13
CA CYS A 203 7.67 5.03 -2.69
C CYS A 203 9.19 5.20 -2.48
N TYR A 204 9.87 5.91 -3.37
CA TYR A 204 11.30 6.20 -3.24
C TYR A 204 11.62 6.90 -1.92
N LEU A 205 10.87 7.95 -1.56
CA LEU A 205 11.08 8.68 -0.31
C LEU A 205 10.75 7.84 0.92
N ASP A 206 9.68 7.06 0.87
CA ASP A 206 9.27 6.17 1.96
C ASP A 206 10.39 5.19 2.33
N TYR A 207 10.92 4.48 1.34
CA TYR A 207 11.91 3.44 1.61
C TYR A 207 13.33 3.98 1.78
N THR A 208 13.64 5.15 1.21
CA THR A 208 14.89 5.87 1.54
C THR A 208 14.90 6.30 3.00
N TYR A 209 13.78 6.82 3.51
CA TYR A 209 13.64 7.14 4.93
C TYR A 209 13.79 5.89 5.81
N VAL A 210 13.14 4.77 5.46
CA VAL A 210 13.29 3.50 6.20
C VAL A 210 14.75 3.06 6.26
N LYS A 211 15.49 3.17 5.16
CA LYS A 211 16.93 2.84 5.12
C LYS A 211 17.74 3.76 6.06
N LEU A 212 17.52 5.06 5.98
CA LEU A 212 18.24 6.05 6.81
C LEU A 212 17.95 5.91 8.30
N VAL A 213 16.72 5.53 8.68
CA VAL A 213 16.37 5.21 10.06
C VAL A 213 17.21 4.04 10.57
N ARG A 214 17.37 2.98 9.78
CA ARG A 214 18.18 1.80 10.16
C ARG A 214 19.66 2.11 10.26
N GLU A 215 20.15 3.00 9.41
CA GLU A 215 21.53 3.46 9.42
C GLU A 215 21.80 4.51 10.51
N ASN A 216 20.78 4.92 11.28
CA ASN A 216 20.84 6.01 12.25
C ASN A 216 21.30 7.36 11.64
N LYS A 217 20.94 7.62 10.38
CA LYS A 217 21.32 8.83 9.62
C LYS A 217 20.26 9.93 9.62
N ILE A 218 19.20 9.77 10.42
CA ILE A 218 18.20 10.83 10.64
C ILE A 218 18.75 11.84 11.65
N LYS A 219 18.90 13.10 11.22
CA LYS A 219 19.32 14.19 12.09
C LYS A 219 18.12 14.77 12.83
N ARG A 220 18.29 15.12 14.10
CA ARG A 220 17.28 15.77 14.95
C ARG A 220 17.73 17.19 15.28
N GLY A 221 16.76 18.06 15.56
CA GLY A 221 17.04 19.41 16.03
C GLY A 221 15.77 20.17 16.37
N THR A 222 15.86 21.50 16.44
CA THR A 222 14.72 22.37 16.73
C THR A 222 14.68 23.58 15.81
N LEU A 223 13.48 23.96 15.36
CA LEU A 223 13.24 25.19 14.61
C LEU A 223 12.22 26.02 15.37
N ASP A 224 12.62 27.21 15.82
CA ASP A 224 11.77 28.13 16.58
C ASP A 224 11.11 27.46 17.81
N GLY A 225 11.84 26.56 18.48
CA GLY A 225 11.36 25.80 19.64
C GLY A 225 10.55 24.54 19.32
N VAL A 226 10.26 24.27 18.04
CA VAL A 226 9.55 23.07 17.59
C VAL A 226 10.53 21.98 17.23
N GLU A 227 10.34 20.76 17.73
CA GLU A 227 11.14 19.59 17.35
C GLU A 227 11.09 19.36 15.84
N CYS A 228 12.23 19.02 15.26
CA CYS A 228 12.33 18.68 13.85
C CYS A 228 13.27 17.49 13.61
N PHE A 229 13.10 16.86 12.46
CA PHE A 229 14.10 15.96 11.91
C PHE A 229 14.38 16.28 10.45
N ALA A 230 15.61 15.99 10.01
CA ALA A 230 16.01 16.12 8.63
C ALA A 230 16.77 14.89 8.15
N PHE A 231 16.65 14.62 6.86
CA PHE A 231 17.34 13.50 6.22
C PHE A 231 17.68 13.83 4.77
N ASN A 232 18.73 13.20 4.27
CA ASN A 232 19.13 13.31 2.88
C ASN A 232 18.19 12.48 2.01
N THR A 233 17.55 13.09 1.02
CA THR A 233 16.61 12.36 0.16
C THR A 233 17.30 11.37 -0.77
N GLY A 234 18.63 11.45 -0.94
CA GLY A 234 19.36 10.69 -1.96
C GLY A 234 19.26 11.29 -3.37
N LEU A 235 18.42 12.30 -3.56
CA LEU A 235 18.27 13.06 -4.79
C LEU A 235 19.11 14.33 -4.74
N VAL A 236 19.44 14.86 -5.91
CA VAL A 236 20.28 16.04 -6.09
C VAL A 236 19.61 17.05 -7.02
N ASP A 237 20.00 18.32 -6.91
CA ASP A 237 19.60 19.36 -7.85
C ASP A 237 20.45 19.34 -9.15
N GLU A 238 20.22 20.29 -10.06
CA GLU A 238 20.99 20.42 -11.31
C GLU A 238 22.50 20.66 -11.09
N THR A 239 22.89 21.13 -9.91
CA THR A 239 24.29 21.33 -9.53
C THR A 239 24.88 20.13 -8.79
N TYR A 240 24.15 19.01 -8.72
CA TYR A 240 24.49 17.81 -7.96
C TYR A 240 24.57 18.02 -6.45
N ASP A 241 23.98 19.10 -5.93
CA ASP A 241 23.90 19.32 -4.49
C ASP A 241 22.76 18.50 -3.88
N PRO A 242 22.96 17.88 -2.69
CA PRO A 242 21.98 17.00 -2.08
C PRO A 242 20.73 17.74 -1.61
N ILE A 243 19.57 17.20 -1.97
CA ILE A 243 18.28 17.71 -1.53
C ILE A 243 17.93 17.08 -0.17
N ILE A 244 17.71 17.91 0.83
CA ILE A 244 17.40 17.54 2.20
C ILE A 244 15.92 17.77 2.48
N ALA A 245 15.26 16.79 3.10
CA ALA A 245 13.90 16.92 3.61
C ALA A 245 13.92 17.39 5.07
N LEU A 246 13.08 18.37 5.42
CA LEU A 246 12.86 18.79 6.81
C LEU A 246 11.42 18.54 7.23
N CYS A 247 11.23 17.85 8.35
CA CYS A 247 9.95 17.58 8.99
C CYS A 247 9.89 18.27 10.35
N LEU A 248 8.74 18.89 10.67
CA LEU A 248 8.47 19.46 11.99
C LEU A 248 7.49 18.58 12.75
N ARG A 249 7.61 18.55 14.07
CA ARG A 249 6.61 17.90 14.93
C ARG A 249 5.26 18.57 14.68
N ASN A 250 4.25 17.74 14.47
CA ASN A 250 2.89 18.20 14.24
C ASN A 250 2.25 18.57 15.60
N ASP A 251 1.74 19.79 15.70
CA ASP A 251 1.08 20.37 16.88
C ASP A 251 -0.45 20.44 16.73
N HIS A 252 -0.99 19.98 15.59
CA HIS A 252 -2.43 19.96 15.31
C HIS A 252 -3.13 18.69 15.81
N ALA A 253 -4.47 18.70 15.86
CA ALA A 253 -5.32 17.59 16.32
C ALA A 253 -5.06 16.22 15.65
N ASN A 254 -4.44 16.18 14.47
CA ASN A 254 -4.05 14.95 13.78
C ASN A 254 -2.64 14.45 14.18
N SER A 255 -2.00 15.01 15.20
CA SER A 255 -0.67 14.61 15.68
C SER A 255 -0.63 13.16 16.17
N GLU A 256 -1.77 12.59 16.57
CA GLU A 256 -1.89 11.18 16.93
C GLU A 256 -1.76 10.24 15.72
N ILE A 257 -2.12 10.72 14.52
CA ILE A 257 -2.05 9.96 13.27
C ILE A 257 -0.72 10.23 12.56
N PHE A 258 -0.35 11.51 12.43
CA PHE A 258 0.90 11.94 11.82
C PHE A 258 1.67 12.79 12.81
N PRO A 259 2.62 12.21 13.58
CA PRO A 259 3.40 12.95 14.57
C PRO A 259 4.30 14.02 13.95
N TRP A 260 4.55 13.94 12.64
CA TRP A 260 5.37 14.89 11.89
C TRP A 260 4.63 15.46 10.68
N LYS A 261 5.11 16.60 10.19
CA LYS A 261 4.66 17.23 8.95
C LYS A 261 5.88 17.65 8.14
N LEU A 262 5.92 17.25 6.87
CA LEU A 262 6.96 17.70 5.96
C LEU A 262 6.83 19.21 5.71
N ARG A 263 7.88 19.96 6.05
CA ARG A 263 7.89 21.43 5.96
C ARG A 263 8.34 21.92 4.60
N PHE A 264 9.45 21.39 4.09
CA PHE A 264 10.00 21.65 2.76
C PHE A 264 11.11 20.65 2.40
N PHE A 265 11.50 20.66 1.13
CA PHE A 265 12.77 20.13 0.63
C PHE A 265 13.69 21.32 0.31
N ALA A 266 14.99 21.20 0.57
CA ALA A 266 15.96 22.26 0.30
C ALA A 266 17.38 21.73 0.19
N VAL A 267 18.21 22.48 -0.53
CA VAL A 267 19.66 22.29 -0.51
C VAL A 267 20.26 23.09 0.65
N MET A 268 21.11 22.47 1.47
CA MET A 268 21.69 23.09 2.66
C MET A 268 22.41 24.40 2.29
N GLY A 269 22.11 25.49 3.00
CA GLY A 269 22.73 26.81 2.78
C GLY A 269 22.22 27.63 1.59
N LYS A 270 21.44 27.05 0.67
CA LYS A 270 20.82 27.79 -0.44
C LYS A 270 19.46 28.41 -0.03
N GLU A 271 19.12 29.54 -0.64
CA GLU A 271 17.82 30.20 -0.48
C GLU A 271 17.41 30.45 0.99
N LYS A 272 16.12 30.59 1.28
CA LYS A 272 15.61 30.81 2.64
C LYS A 272 15.51 29.49 3.41
N GLU A 273 15.04 28.45 2.75
CA GLU A 273 14.80 27.12 3.32
C GLU A 273 16.12 26.42 3.67
N GLY A 274 17.14 26.48 2.81
CA GLY A 274 18.46 25.91 3.09
C GLY A 274 19.22 26.64 4.19
N LYS A 275 19.09 27.98 4.29
CA LYS A 275 19.56 28.74 5.46
C LYS A 275 18.81 28.38 6.74
N THR A 276 17.54 27.97 6.61
CA THR A 276 16.75 27.49 7.75
C THR A 276 17.26 26.14 8.23
N LEU A 277 17.59 25.21 7.33
CA LEU A 277 18.22 23.93 7.69
C LEU A 277 19.50 24.12 8.52
N MET A 278 20.40 25.04 8.11
CA MET A 278 21.65 25.31 8.85
C MET A 278 21.43 25.80 10.28
N ARG A 279 20.28 26.43 10.56
CA ARG A 279 19.96 26.93 11.89
C ARG A 279 19.36 25.86 12.81
N CYS A 280 18.72 24.83 12.25
CA CYS A 280 18.00 23.84 13.04
C CYS A 280 18.66 22.46 13.09
N ILE A 281 19.58 22.14 12.17
CA ILE A 281 20.21 20.82 12.07
C ILE A 281 21.72 20.94 12.08
N ASP A 282 22.38 20.12 12.91
CA ASP A 282 23.83 20.06 13.01
C ASP A 282 24.45 19.11 11.97
N GLY A 283 25.26 19.70 11.09
CA GLY A 283 25.91 19.04 9.97
C GLY A 283 24.96 18.67 8.83
N LEU A 284 25.54 18.29 7.68
CA LEU A 284 24.79 17.80 6.53
C LEU A 284 24.29 16.36 6.81
N PRO A 285 22.99 16.06 6.64
CA PRO A 285 22.51 14.68 6.71
C PRO A 285 23.18 13.78 5.67
N GLU A 286 23.61 12.59 6.10
CA GLU A 286 24.28 11.61 5.26
C GLU A 286 23.29 10.88 4.34
N ARG A 287 23.76 10.45 3.16
CA ARG A 287 22.98 9.65 2.20
C ARG A 287 22.89 8.18 2.66
N ALA A 288 21.80 7.53 2.26
CA ALA A 288 21.60 6.09 2.42
C ALA A 288 22.71 5.28 1.74
N ASP A 289 23.14 4.18 2.36
CA ASP A 289 24.20 3.31 1.85
C ASP A 289 23.70 1.89 1.59
N TYR A 290 23.59 1.54 0.31
CA TYR A 290 23.09 0.24 -0.13
C TYR A 290 24.20 -0.79 -0.34
N PHE A 291 25.45 -0.37 -0.52
CA PHE A 291 26.48 -1.21 -1.11
C PHE A 291 27.61 -1.62 -0.16
N SER A 292 27.86 -0.88 0.92
CA SER A 292 29.02 -1.14 1.78
C SER A 292 29.07 -2.53 2.40
N LYS A 293 27.91 -3.16 2.64
CA LYS A 293 27.83 -4.51 3.22
C LYS A 293 28.23 -5.60 2.23
N ASP A 294 27.83 -5.47 0.96
CA ASP A 294 28.16 -6.42 -0.11
C ASP A 294 28.21 -5.70 -1.48
N PRO A 295 29.39 -5.17 -1.87
CA PRO A 295 29.56 -4.50 -3.15
C PRO A 295 29.39 -5.42 -4.36
N THR A 296 29.47 -6.75 -4.17
CA THR A 296 29.37 -7.73 -5.27
C THR A 296 27.93 -8.06 -5.64
N SER A 297 26.97 -7.63 -4.82
CA SER A 297 25.53 -7.87 -5.03
C SER A 297 24.92 -7.04 -6.16
N ILE A 298 25.69 -6.20 -6.85
CA ILE A 298 25.20 -5.26 -7.87
C ILE A 298 25.07 -5.87 -9.27
N TYR A 299 25.71 -7.01 -9.52
CA TYR A 299 25.65 -7.72 -10.80
C TYR A 299 25.36 -9.21 -10.58
N LEU A 300 24.74 -9.84 -11.57
CA LEU A 300 24.52 -11.28 -11.58
C LEU A 300 25.83 -12.00 -11.89
N ASP A 301 26.21 -12.98 -11.09
CA ASP A 301 27.22 -13.97 -11.43
C ASP A 301 26.56 -15.09 -12.26
N PRO A 302 26.79 -15.15 -13.58
CA PRO A 302 26.09 -16.10 -14.44
C PRO A 302 26.61 -17.53 -14.32
N HIS A 303 27.63 -17.79 -13.48
CA HIS A 303 28.16 -19.12 -13.22
C HIS A 303 27.49 -19.80 -12.02
N LEU A 304 26.65 -19.09 -11.29
CA LEU A 304 25.89 -19.63 -10.17
C LEU A 304 24.52 -20.12 -10.65
N ASP A 305 24.09 -21.26 -10.14
CA ASP A 305 22.77 -21.81 -10.42
C ASP A 305 21.67 -20.93 -9.83
N ILE A 306 20.52 -20.87 -10.52
CA ILE A 306 19.31 -20.21 -10.06
C ILE A 306 18.27 -21.28 -9.72
N CYS A 307 17.97 -21.41 -8.43
CA CYS A 307 16.93 -22.29 -7.91
C CYS A 307 15.67 -21.49 -7.59
N ARG A 308 14.48 -22.06 -7.81
CA ARG A 308 13.21 -21.38 -7.50
C ARG A 308 12.10 -22.36 -7.13
N SER A 309 11.08 -21.87 -6.42
CA SER A 309 9.84 -22.62 -6.20
C SER A 309 8.84 -22.33 -7.32
N ASP A 310 8.65 -23.29 -8.23
CA ASP A 310 7.73 -23.12 -9.35
C ASP A 310 6.27 -22.96 -8.90
N VAL A 311 5.85 -23.66 -7.83
CA VAL A 311 4.48 -23.53 -7.30
C VAL A 311 4.29 -22.12 -6.77
N HIS A 312 5.25 -21.61 -6.01
CA HIS A 312 5.17 -20.27 -5.46
C HIS A 312 5.14 -19.19 -6.56
N ILE A 313 5.98 -19.32 -7.59
CA ILE A 313 6.06 -18.33 -8.65
C ILE A 313 4.90 -18.42 -9.64
N LEU A 314 4.57 -19.62 -10.10
CA LEU A 314 3.60 -19.82 -11.18
C LEU A 314 2.16 -19.94 -10.69
N ILE A 315 1.95 -20.45 -9.47
CA ILE A 315 0.61 -20.68 -8.90
C ILE A 315 0.29 -19.59 -7.90
N ASP A 316 1.04 -19.47 -6.80
CA ASP A 316 0.67 -18.54 -5.73
C ASP A 316 0.65 -17.08 -6.21
N ASN A 317 1.60 -16.71 -7.08
CA ASN A 317 1.75 -15.39 -7.68
C ASN A 317 1.21 -15.29 -9.12
N CYS A 318 0.28 -16.16 -9.53
CA CYS A 318 -0.21 -16.20 -10.92
C CYS A 318 -0.78 -14.87 -11.43
N ARG A 319 -1.30 -14.01 -10.53
CA ARG A 319 -1.77 -12.64 -10.82
C ARG A 319 -0.74 -11.75 -11.51
N ARG A 320 0.55 -12.00 -11.25
CA ARG A 320 1.67 -11.22 -11.80
C ARG A 320 2.15 -11.75 -13.15
N LEU A 321 1.64 -12.90 -13.59
CA LEU A 321 1.99 -13.44 -14.90
C LEU A 321 1.25 -12.70 -16.01
N PRO A 322 1.83 -12.67 -17.23
CA PRO A 322 1.18 -12.06 -18.38
C PRO A 322 -0.08 -12.82 -18.78
N VAL A 323 -1.14 -12.10 -19.13
CA VAL A 323 -2.41 -12.69 -19.60
C VAL A 323 -2.19 -13.65 -20.76
N ASP A 324 -1.34 -13.25 -21.72
CA ASP A 324 -1.01 -14.07 -22.90
C ASP A 324 -0.27 -15.37 -22.53
N PHE A 325 0.59 -15.34 -21.52
CA PHE A 325 1.28 -16.52 -21.01
C PHE A 325 0.28 -17.50 -20.41
N ILE A 326 -0.66 -17.01 -19.59
CA ILE A 326 -1.71 -17.85 -19.00
C ILE A 326 -2.59 -18.47 -20.10
N ARG A 327 -3.02 -17.68 -21.10
CA ARG A 327 -3.85 -18.17 -22.21
C ARG A 327 -3.16 -19.22 -23.07
N LYS A 328 -1.84 -19.13 -23.22
CA LYS A 328 -1.04 -20.13 -23.96
C LYS A 328 -1.12 -21.51 -23.30
N HIS A 329 -1.29 -21.57 -21.98
CA HIS A 329 -1.20 -22.82 -21.20
C HIS A 329 -2.53 -23.37 -20.69
N ILE A 330 -3.57 -22.53 -20.66
CA ILE A 330 -4.90 -22.85 -20.14
C ILE A 330 -5.95 -22.75 -21.25
N ASP A 331 -6.87 -23.72 -21.30
CA ASP A 331 -7.95 -23.73 -22.28
C ASP A 331 -8.88 -22.51 -22.10
N ALA A 332 -9.35 -21.93 -23.21
CA ALA A 332 -10.21 -20.73 -23.17
C ALA A 332 -11.53 -20.92 -22.39
N SER A 333 -12.02 -22.17 -22.30
CA SER A 333 -13.19 -22.50 -21.47
C SER A 333 -12.90 -22.48 -19.97
N GLN A 334 -11.63 -22.54 -19.58
CA GLN A 334 -11.17 -22.59 -18.19
C GLN A 334 -10.60 -21.25 -17.70
N THR A 335 -10.36 -20.30 -18.61
CA THR A 335 -9.99 -18.91 -18.27
C THR A 335 -11.21 -18.05 -17.92
N THR A 336 -12.42 -18.50 -18.25
CA THR A 336 -13.67 -17.85 -17.84
C THR A 336 -14.24 -18.57 -16.63
N ILE A 337 -14.24 -17.92 -15.47
CA ILE A 337 -14.65 -18.50 -14.19
C ILE A 337 -15.81 -17.67 -13.65
N ASP A 338 -16.94 -18.31 -13.35
CA ASP A 338 -18.16 -17.66 -12.84
C ASP A 338 -18.63 -16.46 -13.70
N GLY A 339 -18.46 -16.58 -15.02
CA GLY A 339 -18.84 -15.53 -15.99
C GLY A 339 -17.86 -14.36 -16.08
N ILE A 340 -16.71 -14.46 -15.43
CA ILE A 340 -15.63 -13.46 -15.47
C ILE A 340 -14.51 -13.99 -16.35
N THR A 341 -14.10 -13.20 -17.34
CA THR A 341 -12.95 -13.50 -18.19
C THR A 341 -11.63 -13.11 -17.53
N LEU A 342 -10.52 -13.69 -18.02
CA LEU A 342 -9.17 -13.36 -17.54
C LEU A 342 -8.85 -11.88 -17.74
N GLU A 343 -9.22 -11.32 -18.88
CA GLU A 343 -9.02 -9.91 -19.22
C GLU A 343 -9.80 -8.98 -18.28
N GLU A 344 -11.04 -9.34 -17.93
CA GLU A 344 -11.85 -8.57 -16.96
C GLU A 344 -11.27 -8.62 -15.55
N ALA A 345 -10.75 -9.78 -15.14
CA ALA A 345 -10.11 -9.93 -13.83
C ALA A 345 -8.85 -9.06 -13.70
N TYR A 346 -8.02 -9.02 -14.75
CA TYR A 346 -6.81 -8.20 -14.79
C TYR A 346 -7.09 -6.70 -14.91
N SER A 347 -8.17 -6.32 -15.61
CA SER A 347 -8.51 -4.92 -15.85
C SER A 347 -9.15 -4.22 -14.64
N ASN A 348 -9.69 -4.98 -13.67
CA ASN A 348 -10.36 -4.42 -12.50
C ASN A 348 -10.01 -5.19 -11.21
N PRO A 349 -8.86 -4.86 -10.58
CA PRO A 349 -8.41 -5.46 -9.33
C PRO A 349 -9.37 -5.21 -8.15
N ASN A 350 -10.13 -4.11 -8.19
CA ASN A 350 -11.06 -3.72 -7.13
C ASN A 350 -12.40 -4.49 -7.16
N ARG A 351 -12.52 -5.49 -8.03
CA ARG A 351 -13.73 -6.27 -8.19
C ARG A 351 -13.94 -7.20 -6.98
N LEU A 352 -15.19 -7.33 -6.54
CA LEU A 352 -15.53 -8.19 -5.39
C LEU A 352 -15.15 -9.65 -5.61
N GLU A 353 -15.22 -10.13 -6.85
CA GLU A 353 -14.89 -11.50 -7.24
C GLU A 353 -13.41 -11.72 -7.61
N TYR A 354 -12.57 -10.67 -7.58
CA TYR A 354 -11.15 -10.75 -7.97
C TYR A 354 -10.41 -11.86 -7.21
N GLU A 355 -10.59 -11.88 -5.89
CA GLU A 355 -9.96 -12.86 -5.01
C GLU A 355 -10.40 -14.30 -5.34
N SER A 356 -11.71 -14.53 -5.46
CA SER A 356 -12.26 -15.86 -5.77
C SER A 356 -11.87 -16.33 -7.16
N TYR A 357 -11.82 -15.43 -8.15
CA TYR A 357 -11.43 -15.75 -9.52
C TYR A 357 -10.00 -16.30 -9.55
N PHE A 358 -9.05 -15.59 -8.95
CA PHE A 358 -7.65 -16.02 -8.95
C PHE A 358 -7.42 -17.26 -8.08
N GLU A 359 -8.18 -17.46 -7.01
CA GLU A 359 -8.09 -18.71 -6.24
C GLU A 359 -8.57 -19.92 -7.07
N ALA A 360 -9.65 -19.77 -7.83
CA ALA A 360 -10.09 -20.81 -8.76
C ALA A 360 -9.07 -21.02 -9.91
N LEU A 361 -8.50 -19.94 -10.44
CA LEU A 361 -7.46 -20.01 -11.49
C LEU A 361 -6.22 -20.78 -11.01
N LYS A 362 -5.78 -20.58 -9.75
CA LYS A 362 -4.69 -21.35 -9.14
C LYS A 362 -4.96 -22.86 -9.20
N GLN A 363 -6.18 -23.29 -8.90
CA GLN A 363 -6.55 -24.71 -8.96
C GLN A 363 -6.47 -25.25 -10.39
N VAL A 364 -6.92 -24.48 -11.38
CA VAL A 364 -6.84 -24.84 -12.80
C VAL A 364 -5.38 -24.94 -13.26
N MET A 365 -4.55 -23.99 -12.84
CA MET A 365 -3.12 -23.91 -13.20
C MET A 365 -2.27 -25.01 -12.56
N ASN A 366 -2.65 -25.45 -11.36
CA ASN A 366 -1.92 -26.46 -10.60
C ASN A 366 -2.15 -27.91 -11.11
N GLU A 367 -2.87 -28.08 -12.21
CA GLU A 367 -2.97 -29.37 -12.89
C GLU A 367 -1.57 -29.82 -13.39
N PRO A 368 -1.11 -31.06 -13.13
CA PRO A 368 0.26 -31.49 -13.42
C PRO A 368 0.71 -31.27 -14.87
N SER A 369 -0.18 -31.47 -15.84
CA SER A 369 0.14 -31.31 -17.27
C SER A 369 0.37 -29.84 -17.65
N LYS A 370 -0.45 -28.92 -17.13
CA LYS A 370 -0.35 -27.48 -17.36
C LYS A 370 0.84 -26.89 -16.63
N LEU A 371 1.01 -27.24 -15.36
CA LEU A 371 2.13 -26.80 -14.55
C LEU A 371 3.46 -27.22 -15.18
N ARG A 372 3.57 -28.46 -15.71
CA ARG A 372 4.78 -28.89 -16.42
C ARG A 372 5.07 -28.03 -17.65
N ARG A 373 4.07 -27.74 -18.49
CA ARG A 373 4.26 -26.87 -19.67
C ARG A 373 4.71 -25.46 -19.29
N MET A 374 4.09 -24.87 -18.26
CA MET A 374 4.48 -23.55 -17.76
C MET A 374 5.91 -23.54 -17.19
N LYS A 375 6.30 -24.61 -16.47
CA LYS A 375 7.67 -24.78 -15.97
C LYS A 375 8.70 -24.84 -17.09
N ASP A 376 8.41 -25.60 -18.15
CA ASP A 376 9.30 -25.76 -19.29
C ASP A 376 9.51 -24.41 -20.02
N ASP A 377 8.44 -23.65 -20.26
CA ASP A 377 8.53 -22.33 -20.90
C ASP A 377 9.23 -21.29 -20.00
N PHE A 378 8.96 -21.32 -18.69
CA PHE A 378 9.66 -20.43 -17.75
C PHE A 378 11.15 -20.78 -17.67
N ASN A 379 11.52 -22.06 -17.69
CA ASN A 379 12.92 -22.49 -17.74
C ASN A 379 13.61 -21.94 -18.99
N ALA A 380 12.98 -22.05 -20.16
CA ALA A 380 13.51 -21.49 -21.39
C ALA A 380 13.73 -19.96 -21.29
N ALA A 381 12.76 -19.23 -20.73
CA ALA A 381 12.87 -17.79 -20.50
C ALA A 381 14.01 -17.43 -19.52
N GLN A 382 14.15 -18.17 -18.42
CA GLN A 382 15.22 -17.97 -17.44
C GLN A 382 16.59 -18.25 -18.07
N GLU A 383 16.76 -19.33 -18.81
CA GLU A 383 18.01 -19.65 -19.51
C GLU A 383 18.39 -18.58 -20.52
N LEU A 384 17.42 -18.06 -21.29
CA LEU A 384 17.65 -16.97 -22.22
C LEU A 384 18.06 -15.67 -21.49
N ALA A 385 17.41 -15.36 -20.37
CA ALA A 385 17.74 -14.20 -19.54
C ALA A 385 19.17 -14.29 -18.96
N VAL A 386 19.57 -15.47 -18.48
CA VAL A 386 20.95 -15.73 -18.01
C VAL A 386 21.95 -15.56 -19.15
N LYS A 387 21.67 -16.06 -20.36
CA LYS A 387 22.52 -15.83 -21.54
C LYS A 387 22.63 -14.35 -21.89
N LYS A 388 21.54 -13.57 -21.80
CA LYS A 388 21.56 -12.12 -21.98
C LYS A 388 22.44 -11.44 -20.91
N ALA A 389 22.33 -11.86 -19.65
CA ALA A 389 23.15 -11.35 -18.54
C ALA A 389 24.64 -11.73 -18.64
N GLN A 390 24.97 -12.89 -19.23
CA GLN A 390 26.36 -13.25 -19.57
C GLN A 390 26.95 -12.30 -20.61
N TRP A 391 26.15 -11.87 -21.59
CA TRP A 391 26.58 -10.95 -22.64
C TRP A 391 26.68 -9.50 -22.14
N ASN A 392 25.71 -9.08 -21.32
CA ASN A 392 25.65 -7.74 -20.75
C ASN A 392 25.39 -7.81 -19.24
N TYR A 393 26.42 -7.50 -18.45
CA TYR A 393 26.33 -7.53 -16.99
C TYR A 393 25.28 -6.55 -16.40
N LYS A 394 24.84 -5.56 -17.19
CA LYS A 394 23.77 -4.62 -16.80
C LYS A 394 22.36 -5.18 -17.00
N THR A 395 22.21 -6.35 -17.62
CA THR A 395 20.88 -6.94 -17.89
C THR A 395 20.12 -7.21 -16.60
N ALA A 396 20.79 -7.73 -15.58
CA ALA A 396 20.19 -7.86 -14.25
C ALA A 396 20.27 -6.52 -13.52
N VAL A 397 19.14 -6.06 -12.97
CA VAL A 397 19.04 -4.74 -12.32
C VAL A 397 19.07 -4.91 -10.80
N PRO A 398 19.97 -4.21 -10.06
CA PRO A 398 19.99 -4.29 -8.61
C PRO A 398 18.74 -3.63 -7.99
N THR A 399 18.22 -4.27 -6.94
CA THR A 399 17.11 -3.77 -6.13
C THR A 399 17.42 -3.94 -4.64
N TYR A 400 16.78 -3.15 -3.78
CA TYR A 400 16.92 -3.26 -2.33
C TYR A 400 15.58 -3.59 -1.73
N PHE A 401 15.53 -4.68 -0.95
CA PHE A 401 14.33 -5.11 -0.26
C PHE A 401 14.23 -4.50 1.14
N PRO A 402 13.32 -3.53 1.36
CA PRO A 402 13.28 -2.79 2.60
C PRO A 402 12.88 -3.65 3.78
N THR A 403 12.12 -4.73 3.66
CA THR A 403 11.73 -5.51 4.85
C THR A 403 12.93 -6.24 5.47
N LEU A 404 13.80 -6.84 4.65
CA LEU A 404 14.95 -7.64 5.12
C LEU A 404 16.26 -6.86 5.23
N ASP A 405 16.32 -5.60 4.79
CA ASP A 405 17.57 -4.82 4.67
C ASP A 405 18.61 -5.53 3.79
N ARG A 406 18.18 -6.07 2.64
CA ARG A 406 19.02 -6.87 1.74
C ARG A 406 18.96 -6.40 0.31
N MET A 407 20.05 -6.60 -0.41
CA MET A 407 20.14 -6.41 -1.85
C MET A 407 19.64 -7.67 -2.57
N SER A 408 18.97 -7.45 -3.70
CA SER A 408 18.53 -8.50 -4.62
C SER A 408 18.78 -8.05 -6.06
N LEU A 409 18.62 -8.95 -7.02
CA LEU A 409 18.72 -8.65 -8.44
C LEU A 409 17.39 -8.96 -9.14
N LEU A 410 17.07 -8.19 -10.17
CA LEU A 410 15.92 -8.38 -11.04
C LEU A 410 16.43 -8.95 -12.36
N LEU A 411 16.03 -10.19 -12.66
CA LEU A 411 16.35 -10.85 -13.92
C LEU A 411 15.14 -10.73 -14.88
N PRO A 412 15.32 -10.14 -16.08
CA PRO A 412 14.21 -9.94 -17.03
C PRO A 412 13.76 -11.24 -17.67
N LEU A 413 12.49 -11.59 -17.54
CA LEU A 413 11.91 -12.76 -18.20
C LEU A 413 10.95 -12.33 -19.31
N ALA A 414 11.25 -12.82 -20.52
CA ALA A 414 10.40 -12.76 -21.69
C ALA A 414 9.62 -14.07 -21.78
N LEU A 415 8.38 -14.08 -21.30
CA LEU A 415 7.55 -15.28 -21.15
C LEU A 415 6.64 -15.52 -22.37
N VAL A 416 6.22 -14.45 -23.03
CA VAL A 416 5.28 -14.49 -24.17
C VAL A 416 6.04 -14.44 -25.49
N ASP A 417 6.92 -13.46 -25.65
CA ASP A 417 7.72 -13.21 -26.86
C ASP A 417 9.15 -12.83 -26.47
N GLU A 418 10.16 -13.38 -27.14
CA GLU A 418 11.58 -13.21 -26.78
C GLU A 418 12.11 -11.76 -26.85
N THR A 419 11.39 -10.88 -27.55
CA THR A 419 11.75 -9.47 -27.76
C THR A 419 11.22 -8.55 -26.67
N LYS A 420 10.18 -8.96 -25.93
CA LYS A 420 9.55 -8.14 -24.89
C LYS A 420 9.71 -8.80 -23.52
N VAL A 421 10.21 -8.04 -22.55
CA VAL A 421 10.23 -8.48 -21.15
C VAL A 421 8.85 -8.30 -20.55
N ASP A 422 8.34 -9.34 -19.91
CA ASP A 422 6.99 -9.34 -19.35
C ASP A 422 6.98 -9.27 -17.81
N VAL A 423 7.94 -9.93 -17.15
CA VAL A 423 8.10 -9.94 -15.68
C VAL A 423 9.56 -9.90 -15.28
N ALA A 424 9.83 -9.51 -14.04
CA ALA A 424 11.17 -9.58 -13.44
C ALA A 424 11.23 -10.64 -12.34
N LEU A 425 12.15 -11.60 -12.46
CA LEU A 425 12.43 -12.58 -11.40
C LEU A 425 13.36 -11.97 -10.36
N VAL A 426 12.94 -11.95 -9.09
CA VAL A 426 13.72 -11.45 -7.96
C VAL A 426 14.68 -12.54 -7.48
N LEU A 427 15.97 -12.26 -7.53
CA LEU A 427 17.05 -13.15 -7.13
C LEU A 427 17.71 -12.65 -5.84
N SER A 428 17.72 -13.49 -4.81
CA SER A 428 18.57 -13.32 -3.62
C SER A 428 19.83 -14.16 -3.79
N LYS A 429 21.00 -13.59 -3.46
CA LYS A 429 22.26 -14.35 -3.46
C LYS A 429 22.39 -15.11 -2.15
N GLU A 430 22.46 -16.43 -2.24
CA GLU A 430 22.63 -17.35 -1.12
C GLU A 430 23.96 -18.10 -1.22
N LYS A 431 24.29 -18.94 -0.22
CA LYS A 431 25.57 -19.69 -0.20
C LYS A 431 25.74 -20.64 -1.38
N ALA A 432 24.64 -21.24 -1.85
CA ALA A 432 24.66 -22.27 -2.89
C ALA A 432 24.45 -21.72 -4.32
N GLY A 433 24.22 -20.42 -4.47
CA GLY A 433 23.84 -19.80 -5.73
C GLY A 433 22.76 -18.75 -5.54
N TYR A 434 21.91 -18.55 -6.53
CA TYR A 434 20.79 -17.62 -6.46
C TYR A 434 19.48 -18.34 -6.15
N GLN A 435 18.67 -17.73 -5.29
CA GLN A 435 17.30 -18.13 -5.05
C GLN A 435 16.34 -17.15 -5.71
N GLY A 436 15.55 -17.65 -6.66
CA GLY A 436 14.37 -16.98 -7.20
C GLY A 436 13.27 -16.91 -6.14
N GLN A 437 13.06 -15.72 -5.59
CA GLN A 437 12.14 -15.45 -4.49
C GLN A 437 10.70 -15.32 -4.99
N THR A 438 10.49 -14.49 -6.01
CA THR A 438 9.18 -14.21 -6.59
C THR A 438 9.35 -13.53 -7.96
N ILE A 439 8.24 -13.25 -8.65
CA ILE A 439 8.20 -12.41 -9.84
C ILE A 439 7.50 -11.09 -9.54
N LEU A 440 7.92 -10.02 -10.21
CA LEU A 440 7.34 -8.69 -10.16
C LEU A 440 6.82 -8.29 -11.53
N THR A 441 5.76 -7.48 -11.56
CA THR A 441 5.36 -6.76 -12.78
C THR A 441 6.42 -5.70 -13.14
N MET A 442 6.34 -5.12 -14.33
CA MET A 442 7.33 -4.14 -14.77
C MET A 442 7.28 -2.87 -13.93
N ASN A 443 6.08 -2.42 -13.53
CA ASN A 443 5.92 -1.26 -12.65
C ASN A 443 6.52 -1.53 -11.26
N GLN A 444 6.25 -2.70 -10.67
CA GLN A 444 6.83 -3.10 -9.38
C GLN A 444 8.35 -3.16 -9.45
N ALA A 445 8.88 -3.82 -10.48
CA ALA A 445 10.32 -3.90 -10.74
C ALA A 445 10.99 -2.53 -10.86
N TYR A 446 10.33 -1.56 -11.52
CA TYR A 446 10.86 -0.21 -11.66
C TYR A 446 10.88 0.52 -10.31
N ILE A 447 9.78 0.50 -9.54
CA ILE A 447 9.72 1.14 -8.21
C ILE A 447 10.82 0.60 -7.30
N ASP A 448 10.97 -0.72 -7.26
CA ASP A 448 11.91 -1.41 -6.37
C ASP A 448 13.37 -1.09 -6.74
N SER A 449 13.72 -1.17 -8.03
CA SER A 449 15.07 -0.86 -8.51
C SER A 449 15.41 0.63 -8.38
N ARG A 450 14.43 1.52 -8.57
CA ARG A 450 14.65 2.97 -8.52
C ARG A 450 15.16 3.47 -7.18
N LEU A 451 14.92 2.72 -6.10
CA LEU A 451 15.40 3.04 -4.76
C LEU A 451 16.92 3.15 -4.68
N ILE A 452 17.65 2.36 -5.47
CA ILE A 452 19.12 2.36 -5.49
C ILE A 452 19.65 3.34 -6.54
N THR A 453 19.21 3.17 -7.78
CA THR A 453 19.66 3.94 -8.93
C THR A 453 18.50 4.11 -9.90
N ARG A 454 18.51 5.20 -10.67
CA ARG A 454 17.68 5.25 -11.88
C ARG A 454 18.02 4.01 -12.74
N PRO A 455 17.04 3.16 -13.08
CA PRO A 455 17.28 2.07 -14.02
C PRO A 455 17.68 2.66 -15.37
N ASP A 456 18.92 2.45 -15.77
CA ASP A 456 19.44 2.78 -17.10
C ASP A 456 19.59 1.45 -17.87
N SER A 457 18.44 0.83 -18.12
CA SER A 457 18.32 -0.51 -18.73
C SER A 457 17.41 -0.45 -19.95
N ASP A 458 17.80 -1.18 -21.00
CA ASP A 458 17.05 -1.23 -22.27
C ASP A 458 15.62 -1.78 -22.11
N TRP A 459 15.35 -2.49 -21.02
CA TRP A 459 14.08 -3.20 -20.81
C TRP A 459 13.25 -2.70 -19.63
N LEU A 460 13.78 -1.84 -18.76
CA LEU A 460 13.09 -1.38 -17.53
C LEU A 460 12.97 0.14 -17.51
N THR A 461 11.83 0.65 -17.97
CA THR A 461 11.55 2.09 -18.11
C THR A 461 10.16 2.45 -17.58
N THR A 462 9.87 3.74 -17.42
CA THR A 462 8.54 4.25 -17.03
C THR A 462 7.50 4.18 -18.15
N GLU A 463 7.93 3.93 -19.40
CA GLU A 463 7.07 3.80 -20.58
C GLU A 463 6.53 2.37 -20.76
N ASN A 464 7.09 1.40 -20.04
CA ASN A 464 6.66 0.01 -20.11
C ASN A 464 5.21 -0.11 -19.64
N LYS A 465 4.27 -0.32 -20.58
CA LYS A 465 2.86 -0.52 -20.29
C LYS A 465 2.63 -1.92 -19.74
N ASP A 466 2.37 -2.04 -18.43
CA ASP A 466 1.86 -3.27 -17.83
C ASP A 466 0.46 -3.58 -18.39
N SER A 467 0.27 -4.78 -18.95
CA SER A 467 -1.08 -5.31 -19.28
C SER A 467 -1.84 -5.79 -18.04
N SER A 468 -1.19 -5.76 -16.87
CA SER A 468 -1.69 -6.19 -15.57
C SER A 468 -1.56 -5.04 -14.56
N SER A 469 -2.35 -3.98 -14.71
CA SER A 469 -2.40 -2.91 -13.71
C SER A 469 -3.26 -3.33 -12.51
N ALA A 470 -2.78 -4.32 -11.76
CA ALA A 470 -3.13 -4.48 -10.36
C ALA A 470 -2.05 -3.78 -9.55
N GLU A 471 -2.32 -2.54 -9.13
CA GLU A 471 -1.61 -1.94 -7.98
C GLU A 471 -2.04 -2.73 -6.73
N ASP A 472 -1.51 -3.94 -6.59
CA ASP A 472 -1.56 -4.68 -5.33
C ASP A 472 -0.52 -4.01 -4.43
N ASP A 473 -0.98 -3.17 -3.51
CA ASP A 473 -0.28 -2.77 -2.28
C ASP A 473 -0.07 -3.98 -1.33
N GLU A 474 0.05 -5.19 -1.86
CA GLU A 474 0.47 -6.38 -1.13
C GLU A 474 1.96 -6.24 -0.83
N GLU A 475 2.26 -5.53 0.26
CA GLU A 475 3.41 -5.87 1.09
C GLU A 475 3.33 -7.37 1.34
N GLY A 476 4.21 -8.16 0.72
CA GLY A 476 4.23 -9.59 0.87
C GLY A 476 4.25 -9.98 2.36
N GLU A 477 3.12 -10.46 2.87
CA GLU A 477 3.09 -11.30 4.05
C GLU A 477 3.73 -12.64 3.65
N PHE A 478 5.07 -12.67 3.65
CA PHE A 478 5.79 -13.92 3.67
C PHE A 478 5.74 -14.49 5.07
N LEU A 479 5.14 -15.68 5.17
CA LEU A 479 5.26 -16.55 6.32
C LEU A 479 6.74 -16.90 6.47
N ASP A 480 7.36 -16.43 7.55
CA ASP A 480 8.60 -17.00 8.08
C ASP A 480 8.26 -18.46 8.47
N GLU A 481 8.45 -19.41 7.56
CA GLU A 481 8.64 -20.80 7.96
C GLU A 481 10.07 -20.94 8.48
N ASP A 482 10.17 -21.50 9.68
CA ASP A 482 11.36 -21.61 10.51
C ASP A 482 12.58 -22.13 9.72
N LEU A 483 13.60 -21.27 9.59
CA LEU A 483 14.97 -21.71 9.31
C LEU A 483 15.70 -21.83 10.65
N GLU A 484 15.72 -23.04 11.20
CA GLU A 484 16.72 -23.48 12.20
C GLU A 484 18.13 -23.55 11.60
#